data_AF-A0A0P7YA81-F1
#
_entry.id   AF-A0A0P7YA81-F1
#
_cell.length_a   1.000
_cell.length_b   1.000
_cell.length_c   1.000
_cell.angle_alpha   90.00
_cell.angle_beta   90.00
_cell.angle_gamma   90.00
#
_symmetry.space_group_name_H-M   'P 1'
#
loop_
_entity.id
_entity.type
_entity.pdbx_description
1 polymer ?
#
loop_
_entity_poly.entity_id
_entity_poly.type
_entity_poly.pdbx_seq_one_letter_code
_entity_poly.pdbx_strand_id
1 'polypeptide(L)' 'MEPGIINKALKQLCIVESKPISEVVQYLKLRYQIDADEMILKKRLEKILNQEQAVA' A
#
# COMPACT_ATOMS: atom_id res chain seq x y z
N MET A 1 11.86 12.29 4.04
CA MET A 1 10.49 12.02 4.51
C MET A 1 10.36 10.53 4.69
N GLU A 2 10.12 10.05 5.91
CA GLU A 2 9.85 8.63 6.13
C GLU A 2 8.66 8.22 5.26
N PRO A 3 8.77 7.11 4.50
CA PRO A 3 7.62 6.59 3.79
C PRO A 3 6.60 6.22 4.85
N GLY A 4 5.45 6.92 4.86
CA GLY A 4 4.38 6.64 5.81
C GLY A 4 4.06 5.16 5.83
N ILE A 5 3.72 4.63 7.00
CA ILE A 5 3.50 3.18 7.26
C ILE A 5 2.64 2.53 6.17
N ILE A 6 1.66 3.24 5.65
CA ILE A 6 0.79 2.84 4.54
C ILE A 6 1.58 2.56 3.25
N ASN A 7 2.46 3.47 2.82
CA ASN A 7 3.30 3.29 1.64
C ASN A 7 4.26 2.09 1.81
N LYS A 8 4.79 1.91 3.02
CA LYS A 8 5.68 0.78 3.33
C LYS A 8 4.93 -0.55 3.27
N ALA A 9 3.72 -0.60 3.84
CA ALA A 9 2.85 -1.77 3.80
C ALA A 9 2.40 -2.08 2.36
N LEU A 10 1.99 -1.07 1.59
CA LEU A 10 1.62 -1.21 0.18
C LEU A 10 2.79 -1.74 -0.66
N LYS A 11 4.01 -1.20 -0.48
CA LYS A 11 5.18 -1.72 -1.20
C LYS A 11 5.52 -3.16 -0.79
N GLN A 12 5.58 -3.46 0.50
CA GLN A 12 5.91 -4.81 0.94
C GLN A 12 4.86 -5.84 0.48
N LEU A 13 3.59 -5.58 0.74
CA LEU A 13 2.55 -6.57 0.48
C LEU A 13 2.17 -6.60 -1.00
N CYS A 14 1.94 -5.46 -1.65
CA CYS A 14 1.49 -5.45 -3.04
C CYS A 14 2.63 -5.51 -4.06
N ILE A 15 3.81 -4.92 -3.80
CA ILE A 15 4.93 -4.94 -4.76
C ILE A 15 5.84 -6.16 -4.53
N VAL A 16 6.22 -6.45 -3.29
CA VAL A 16 7.17 -7.55 -2.98
C VAL A 16 6.44 -8.90 -2.90
N GLU A 17 5.33 -8.97 -2.18
CA GLU A 17 4.58 -10.22 -2.00
C GLU A 17 3.44 -10.43 -3.01
N SER A 18 3.17 -9.45 -3.88
CA SER A 18 2.09 -9.50 -4.89
C SER A 18 0.72 -9.84 -4.28
N LYS A 19 0.47 -9.39 -3.05
CA LYS A 19 -0.77 -9.59 -2.32
C LYS A 19 -1.84 -8.56 -2.69
N PRO A 20 -3.13 -8.93 -2.58
CA PRO A 20 -4.22 -8.00 -2.81
C PRO A 20 -4.26 -6.90 -1.75
N ILE A 21 -4.87 -5.75 -2.08
CA ILE A 21 -5.01 -4.61 -1.16
C ILE A 21 -5.80 -4.98 0.10
N SER A 22 -6.74 -5.90 0.01
CA SER A 22 -7.52 -6.36 1.16
C SER A 22 -6.63 -6.95 2.27
N GLU A 23 -5.51 -7.62 1.91
CA GLU A 23 -4.49 -8.06 2.87
C GLU A 23 -3.76 -6.87 3.51
N VAL A 24 -3.52 -5.80 2.76
CA VAL A 24 -2.91 -4.56 3.27
C VAL A 24 -3.84 -3.85 4.25
N VAL A 25 -5.14 -3.80 3.95
CA VAL A 25 -6.17 -3.26 4.85
C VAL A 25 -6.16 -4.04 6.16
N GLN A 26 -6.23 -5.38 6.09
CA GLN A 26 -6.18 -6.24 7.28
C GLN A 26 -4.87 -6.07 8.04
N TYR A 27 -3.73 -6.00 7.36
CA TYR A 27 -2.43 -5.83 7.99
C TYR A 27 -2.32 -4.49 8.72
N LEU A 28 -2.77 -3.40 8.09
CA LEU A 28 -2.81 -2.07 8.69
C LEU A 28 -3.73 -2.03 9.91
N LYS A 29 -4.89 -2.69 9.83
CA LYS A 29 -5.86 -2.78 10.91
C LYS A 29 -5.35 -3.62 12.08
N LEU A 30 -4.79 -4.80 11.82
CA LEU A 30 -4.33 -5.71 12.86
C LEU A 30 -3.06 -5.24 13.55
N ARG A 31 -2.10 -4.70 12.77
CA ARG A 31 -0.77 -4.38 13.28
C ARG A 31 -0.61 -2.93 13.73
N TYR A 32 -1.34 -2.02 13.11
CA TYR A 32 -1.22 -0.58 13.37
C TYR A 32 -2.53 0.04 13.86
N GLN A 33 -3.63 -0.73 13.96
CA GLN A 33 -4.96 -0.23 14.30
C GLN A 33 -5.42 0.91 13.38
N ILE A 34 -4.91 0.92 12.14
CA ILE A 34 -5.28 1.92 11.14
C ILE A 34 -6.45 1.36 10.34
N ASP A 35 -7.59 2.03 10.42
CA ASP A 35 -8.72 1.76 9.54
C ASP A 35 -8.47 2.54 8.23
N ALA A 36 -7.86 1.86 7.27
CA ALA A 36 -7.54 2.41 5.96
C ALA A 36 -8.56 1.95 4.94
N ASP A 37 -9.15 2.90 4.23
CA ASP A 37 -10.16 2.63 3.21
C ASP A 37 -9.52 1.96 1.98
N GLU A 38 -10.08 0.82 1.56
CA GLU A 38 -9.56 0.05 0.42
C GLU A 38 -9.49 0.89 -0.86
N MET A 39 -10.48 1.77 -1.08
CA MET A 39 -10.51 2.62 -2.27
C MET A 39 -9.38 3.66 -2.26
N ILE A 40 -9.02 4.17 -1.08
CA ILE A 40 -7.92 5.12 -0.92
C ILE A 40 -6.57 4.42 -1.09
N LEU A 41 -6.42 3.23 -0.50
CA LEU A 41 -5.23 2.40 -0.66
C LEU A 41 -5.01 2.01 -2.12
N LYS A 42 -6.08 1.69 -2.86
CA LYS A 42 -6.04 1.38 -4.29
C LYS A 42 -5.55 2.55 -5.13
N LYS A 43 -6.16 3.73 -4.96
CA LYS A 43 -5.70 4.96 -5.63
C LYS A 43 -4.25 5.30 -5.31
N ARG A 44 -3.83 5.06 -4.05
CA ARG A 44 -2.43 5.26 -3.63
C ARG A 44 -1.49 4.25 -4.29
N LEU A 45 -1.85 2.97 -4.31
CA LEU A 45 -1.06 1.92 -4.95
C LEU A 45 -0.91 2.20 -6.45
N GLU A 46 -1.99 2.54 -7.13
CA GLU A 46 -1.97 2.90 -8.55
C GLU A 46 -1.03 4.08 -8.81
N LYS A 47 -1.04 5.10 -7.94
CA LYS A 47 -0.08 6.21 -8.04
C LYS A 47 1.37 5.74 -7.85
N ILE A 48 1.63 4.83 -6.90
CA ILE A 48 2.98 4.31 -6.65
C ILE A 48 3.47 3.51 -7.86
N LEU A 49 2.63 2.61 -8.39
CA LEU A 49 2.91 1.81 -9.58
C LEU A 49 3.16 2.69 -10.81
N ASN A 50 2.31 3.69 -11.03
CA ASN A 50 2.42 4.59 -12.17
C ASN A 50 3.63 5.55 -12.05
N GLN A 51 3.99 5.96 -10.82
CA GLN A 51 5.23 6.72 -10.60
C GLN A 51 6.48 5.86 -10.80
N GLU A 52 6.48 4.58 -10.39
CA GLU A 52 7.61 3.69 -10.65
C GLU A 52 7.75 3.33 -12.13
N GLN A 53 6.64 3.24 -12.90
CA GLN A 53 6.70 3.09 -14.36
C GLN A 53 7.17 4.35 -15.09
N ALA A 54 6.94 5.55 -14.53
CA ALA A 54 7.39 6.79 -15.15
C ALA A 54 8.90 7.06 -14.98
N VAL A 55 9.60 6.25 -14.17
CA VAL A 55 11.06 6.28 -13.98
C VAL A 55 11.72 5.03 -14.60
N ALA A 56 11.02 4.35 -15.50
CA ALA A 56 11.54 3.21 -16.28
C ALA A 56 11.87 3.62 -17.72
#